data_AF-A0A7W2FV56-F1
#
_entry.id   AF-A0A7W2FV56-F1
#
_cell.length_a   1.000
_cell.length_b   1.000
_cell.length_c   1.000
_cell.angle_alpha   90.00
_cell.angle_beta   90.00
_cell.angle_gamma   90.00
#
_symmetry.space_group_name_H-M   'P 1'
#
loop_
_entity.id
_entity.type
_entity.pdbx_description
1 polymer ?
#
loop_
_entity_poly.entity_id
_entity_poly.type
_entity_poly.pdbx_seq_one_letter_code
_entity_poly.pdbx_strand_id
1 'polypeptide(L)'
;LQGDKAFAENATTLATATRIGEEVRAFEPPHTGGNYLMREMVFQVGRKHALKLRAIAFALMIALPVLIILVNDKHLMVSIAVLLHFAGVLVAR
;
A
#
# COMPACT_ATOMS: atom_id res chain seq x y z
N LEU A 1 17.38 2.22 -9.71
CA LEU A 1 17.53 0.79 -10.09
C LEU A 1 18.99 0.32 -10.19
N GLN A 2 19.99 1.17 -9.91
CA GLN A 2 21.41 0.81 -10.06
C GLN A 2 21.98 0.05 -8.85
N GLY A 3 21.38 0.17 -7.66
CA GLY A 3 21.89 -0.44 -6.42
C GLY A 3 21.97 -1.98 -6.47
N ASP A 4 20.89 -2.65 -6.84
CA ASP A 4 20.85 -4.12 -6.89
C ASP A 4 21.81 -4.68 -7.95
N LYS A 5 21.94 -3.99 -9.10
CA LYS A 5 22.89 -4.35 -10.16
C LYS A 5 24.34 -4.14 -9.73
N ALA A 6 24.62 -3.03 -9.05
CA ALA A 6 25.95 -2.72 -8.55
C ALA A 6 26.43 -3.76 -7.53
N PHE A 7 25.54 -4.31 -6.69
CA PHE A 7 25.92 -5.38 -5.77
C PHE A 7 26.25 -6.69 -6.50
N ALA A 8 25.46 -7.06 -7.52
CA ALA A 8 25.73 -8.25 -8.34
C ALA A 8 27.02 -8.12 -9.19
N GLU A 9 27.39 -6.91 -9.59
CA GLU A 9 28.61 -6.62 -10.34
C GLU A 9 29.87 -6.58 -9.44
N ASN A 10 29.72 -6.37 -8.13
CA ASN A 10 30.83 -6.36 -7.18
C ASN A 10 31.09 -7.77 -6.63
N ALA A 11 32.30 -8.29 -6.86
CA ALA A 11 32.74 -9.61 -6.36
C ALA A 11 33.08 -9.63 -4.85
N THR A 12 32.71 -8.60 -4.09
CA THR A 12 33.00 -8.49 -2.66
C THR A 12 31.96 -9.24 -1.84
N THR A 13 32.43 -10.26 -1.13
CA THR A 13 31.65 -10.99 -0.11
C THR A 13 31.95 -10.47 1.29
N LEU A 14 31.09 -10.78 2.27
CA LEU A 14 31.32 -10.50 3.69
C LEU A 14 32.69 -11.03 4.17
N ALA A 15 33.09 -12.22 3.72
CA ALA A 15 34.38 -12.83 4.04
C ALA A 15 35.57 -12.02 3.50
N THR A 16 35.52 -11.57 2.24
CA THR A 16 36.55 -10.70 1.65
C THR A 16 36.56 -9.29 2.24
N ALA A 17 35.40 -8.72 2.57
CA ALA A 17 35.30 -7.38 3.15
C ALA A 17 35.83 -7.31 4.58
N THR A 18 35.69 -8.39 5.35
CA THR A 18 36.15 -8.49 6.74
C THR A 18 37.53 -9.16 6.88
N ARG A 19 38.00 -9.83 5.83
CA ARG A 19 39.28 -10.58 5.80
C ARG A 19 39.36 -11.75 6.78
N ILE A 20 38.21 -12.27 7.23
CA ILE A 20 38.12 -13.40 8.18
C ILE A 20 38.37 -14.76 7.48
N GLY A 21 38.33 -14.82 6.14
CA GLY A 21 38.82 -15.96 5.34
C GLY A 21 37.90 -17.19 5.28
N GLU A 22 37.02 -17.36 6.27
CA GLU A 22 35.98 -18.42 6.31
C GLU A 22 34.60 -17.87 5.92
N GLU A 23 33.61 -18.76 5.80
CA GLU A 23 32.23 -18.38 5.47
C GLU A 23 31.60 -17.58 6.63
N VAL A 24 31.55 -16.24 6.50
CA VAL A 24 31.06 -15.35 7.55
C VAL A 24 29.57 -15.06 7.38
N ARG A 25 28.78 -15.29 8.44
CA ARG A 25 27.39 -14.86 8.55
C ARG A 25 27.29 -13.56 9.35
N ALA A 26 26.54 -12.59 8.84
CA ALA A 26 26.24 -11.38 9.59
C ALA A 26 25.51 -11.72 10.90
N PHE A 27 26.05 -11.25 12.02
CA PHE A 27 25.42 -11.41 13.34
C PHE A 27 24.16 -10.54 13.43
N GLU A 28 24.25 -9.30 12.95
CA GLU A 28 23.15 -8.36 12.82
C GLU A 28 22.97 -7.97 11.35
N PRO A 29 21.98 -8.55 10.64
CA PRO A 29 21.69 -8.17 9.27
C PRO A 29 21.22 -6.71 9.18
N PRO A 30 21.40 -6.03 8.03
CA PRO A 30 21.12 -4.61 7.88
C PRO A 30 19.67 -4.25 8.23
N HIS A 31 19.50 -3.31 9.16
CA HIS A 31 18.20 -2.78 9.60
C HIS A 31 17.63 -1.70 8.68
N THR A 32 18.38 -1.31 7.64
CA THR A 32 17.98 -0.33 6.62
C THR A 32 17.28 -0.97 5.43
N GLY A 33 17.26 -2.31 5.35
CA GLY A 33 16.50 -3.09 4.37
C GLY A 33 15.12 -3.51 4.86
N GLY A 34 14.33 -4.12 3.97
CA GLY A 34 13.03 -4.68 4.34
C GLY A 34 13.17 -5.85 5.31
N ASN A 35 12.59 -5.73 6.51
CA ASN A 35 12.57 -6.78 7.53
C ASN A 35 11.17 -7.41 7.69
N TYR A 36 11.08 -8.60 8.28
CA TYR A 36 9.83 -9.25 8.67
C TYR A 36 8.91 -8.32 9.46
N LEU A 37 9.45 -7.56 10.43
CA LEU A 37 8.67 -6.60 11.21
C LEU A 37 8.03 -5.53 10.32
N MET A 38 8.75 -4.96 9.36
CA MET A 38 8.16 -4.00 8.42
C MET A 38 7.03 -4.63 7.60
N ARG A 39 7.20 -5.87 7.13
CA ARG A 39 6.16 -6.59 6.40
C ARG A 39 4.91 -6.78 7.25
N GLU A 40 5.06 -7.20 8.50
CA GLU A 40 3.92 -7.36 9.43
C GLU A 40 3.25 -6.02 9.76
N MET A 41 4.04 -4.95 9.94
CA MET A 41 3.52 -3.61 10.22
C MET A 41 2.70 -3.06 9.05
N VAL A 42 3.07 -3.33 7.79
CA VAL A 42 2.27 -2.95 6.62
C VAL A 42 0.88 -3.59 6.68
N PHE A 43 0.78 -4.87 7.04
CA PHE A 43 -0.51 -5.53 7.20
C PHE A 43 -1.31 -4.98 8.39
N GLN A 44 -0.67 -4.69 9.54
CA GLN A 44 -1.37 -4.05 10.67
C GLN A 44 -1.95 -2.68 10.30
N VAL A 45 -1.15 -1.83 9.64
CA VAL A 45 -1.59 -0.50 9.19
C VAL A 45 -2.70 -0.63 8.14
N GLY A 46 -2.55 -1.55 7.19
CA GLY A 46 -3.58 -1.84 6.20
C GLY A 46 -4.91 -2.24 6.85
N ARG A 47 -4.89 -3.21 7.78
CA ARG A 47 -6.08 -3.65 8.53
C ARG A 47 -6.71 -2.53 9.35
N LYS A 48 -5.91 -1.65 9.97
CA LYS A 48 -6.39 -0.48 10.73
C LYS A 48 -7.17 0.51 9.86
N HIS A 49 -6.77 0.69 8.60
CA HIS A 49 -7.43 1.63 7.69
C HIS A 49 -8.55 1.00 6.87
N ALA A 50 -8.54 -0.33 6.68
CA ALA A 50 -9.53 -1.05 5.89
C ALA A 50 -10.98 -0.76 6.32
N LEU A 51 -11.25 -0.69 7.65
CA LEU A 51 -12.59 -0.40 8.14
C LEU A 51 -13.06 1.03 7.76
N LYS A 52 -12.16 2.02 7.87
CA LYS A 52 -12.46 3.40 7.49
C LYS A 52 -12.69 3.53 5.99
N LEU A 53 -11.84 2.93 5.17
CA LEU A 53 -11.98 2.92 3.72
C LEU A 53 -13.28 2.24 3.29
N ARG A 54 -13.68 1.16 3.96
CA ARG A 54 -14.93 0.46 3.69
C ARG A 54 -16.16 1.32 4.00
N ALA A 55 -16.12 2.08 5.10
CA ALA A 55 -17.18 3.04 5.42
C ALA A 55 -17.28 4.16 4.37
N ILE A 56 -16.13 4.71 3.94
CA ILE A 56 -16.08 5.73 2.88
C ILE A 56 -16.61 5.17 1.56
N ALA A 57 -16.19 3.96 1.18
CA ALA A 57 -16.66 3.28 -0.02
C ALA A 57 -18.18 3.12 0.00
N PHE A 58 -18.76 2.62 1.09
CA PHE A 58 -20.22 2.45 1.21
C PHE A 58 -20.96 3.80 1.14
N ALA A 59 -20.43 4.83 1.80
CA ALA A 59 -21.02 6.16 1.78
C ALA A 59 -21.05 6.76 0.37
N LEU A 60 -19.93 6.70 -0.36
CA LEU A 60 -19.81 7.27 -1.71
C LEU A 60 -20.48 6.40 -2.79
N MET A 61 -20.44 5.08 -2.65
CA MET A 61 -20.99 4.15 -3.64
C MET A 61 -22.52 4.07 -3.58
N ILE A 62 -23.11 4.13 -2.37
CA ILE A 62 -24.53 3.82 -2.17
C ILE A 62 -25.25 4.95 -1.42
N ALA A 63 -24.85 5.23 -0.18
CA ALA A 63 -25.67 6.07 0.71
C ALA A 63 -25.86 7.49 0.15
N LEU A 64 -24.79 8.15 -0.27
CA LEU A 64 -24.82 9.52 -0.75
C LEU A 64 -25.47 9.65 -2.14
N PRO A 65 -25.15 8.82 -3.16
CA PRO A 65 -25.87 8.84 -4.43
C PRO A 65 -27.39 8.64 -4.30
N VAL A 66 -27.82 7.67 -3.47
CA VAL A 66 -29.25 7.40 -3.25
C VAL A 66 -29.94 8.61 -2.62
N LEU A 67 -29.33 9.23 -1.61
CA LEU A 67 -29.87 10.44 -0.99
C LEU A 67 -29.99 11.60 -1.98
N ILE A 68 -29.00 11.81 -2.84
CA ILE A 68 -29.03 12.88 -3.85
C ILE A 68 -30.21 12.69 -4.81
N ILE A 69 -30.37 11.47 -5.35
CA ILE A 69 -31.45 11.16 -6.30
C ILE A 69 -32.83 11.31 -5.63
N LEU A 70 -32.95 10.93 -4.35
CA LEU A 70 -34.22 11.02 -3.62
C LEU A 70 -34.65 12.48 -3.36
N VAL A 71 -33.69 13.38 -3.14
CA VAL A 71 -33.96 14.81 -2.88
C VAL A 71 -34.22 15.57 -4.18
N ASN A 72 -33.47 15.27 -5.24
CA ASN A 72 -33.53 16.01 -6.49
C ASN A 72 -33.04 15.16 -7.66
N ASP A 73 -33.94 14.89 -8.59
CA ASP A 73 -33.75 14.04 -9.76
C ASP A 73 -33.34 14.79 -11.03
N LYS A 74 -33.03 16.09 -10.93
CA LYS A 74 -32.50 16.87 -12.06
C LYS A 74 -31.26 16.18 -12.62
N HIS A 75 -31.12 16.20 -13.95
CA HIS A 75 -30.00 15.56 -14.66
C HIS A 75 -28.62 15.92 -14.10
N LEU A 76 -28.43 17.17 -13.64
CA LEU A 76 -27.19 17.61 -12.99
C LEU A 76 -26.92 16.89 -11.64
N MET A 77 -27.95 16.68 -10.83
CA MET A 77 -27.80 15.96 -9.55
C MET A 77 -27.55 14.48 -9.80
N VAL A 78 -28.23 13.90 -10.79
CA VAL A 78 -28.01 12.51 -11.22
C VAL A 78 -26.58 12.32 -11.73
N SER A 79 -26.03 13.25 -12.52
CA SER A 79 -24.65 13.13 -12.99
C SER A 79 -23.64 13.20 -11.84
N ILE A 80 -23.86 14.05 -10.84
CA ILE A 80 -23.05 14.09 -9.61
C ILE A 80 -23.17 12.76 -8.84
N ALA A 81 -24.38 12.21 -8.68
CA ALA A 81 -24.61 10.94 -8.00
C ALA A 81 -23.86 9.78 -8.69
N VAL A 82 -23.84 9.77 -10.04
CA VAL A 82 -23.09 8.79 -10.83
C VAL A 82 -21.57 8.93 -10.60
N LEU A 83 -21.04 10.16 -10.60
CA LEU A 83 -19.61 10.39 -10.31
C LEU A 83 -19.22 9.94 -8.90
N LEU A 84 -20.06 10.21 -7.90
CA LEU A 84 -19.86 9.74 -6.53
C LEU A 84 -19.88 8.21 -6.46
N HIS A 85 -20.81 7.58 -7.16
CA HIS A 85 -20.88 6.12 -7.24
C HIS A 85 -19.57 5.54 -7.78
N PHE A 86 -19.07 6.05 -8.91
CA PHE A 86 -17.79 5.61 -9.48
C PHE A 86 -16.62 5.84 -8.53
N ALA A 87 -16.55 7.00 -7.88
CA ALA A 87 -15.53 7.25 -6.86
C ALA A 87 -15.60 6.22 -5.72
N GLY A 88 -16.81 5.88 -5.25
CA GLY A 88 -17.01 4.84 -4.25
C GLY A 88 -16.58 3.45 -4.71
N VAL A 89 -16.85 3.09 -5.97
CA VAL A 89 -16.39 1.83 -6.59
C VAL A 89 -14.86 1.78 -6.64
N LEU A 90 -14.20 2.88 -6.99
CA LEU A 90 -12.74 2.95 -7.02
C LEU A 90 -12.13 2.84 -5.62
N VAL A 91 -12.74 3.43 -4.59
CA VAL A 91 -12.28 3.31 -3.19
C VAL A 91 -12.48 1.89 -2.64
N ALA A 92 -13.46 1.14 -3.17
CA ALA A 92 -13.73 -0.23 -2.75
C ALA A 92 -12.76 -1.28 -3.34
N ARG A 93 -11.91 -0.88 -4.29
CA ARG A 93 -10.96 -1.74 -5.02
C ARG A 93 -9.55 -1.55 -4.51
#